data_AF-A0A6N3ESK8-F1
#
_entry.id   AF-A0A6N3ESK8-F1
#
_cell.length_a   1.000
_cell.length_b   1.000
_cell.length_c   1.000
_cell.angle_alpha   90.00
_cell.angle_beta   90.00
_cell.angle_gamma   90.00
#
_symmetry.space_group_name_H-M   'P 1'
#
loop_
_entity.id
_entity.type
_entity.pdbx_description
1 polymer ?
#
loop_
_entity_poly.entity_id
_entity_poly.type
_entity_poly.pdbx_seq_one_letter_code
_entity_poly.pdbx_strand_id
1 'polypeptide(L)'
;MSHIAPAMPQKEALKTTAWRYSLTDRRDLRIDMMRGIALVMMVVAHTEVMSIFNIFTWERFGLTTGAEGFVILSGFMLGMLNRARLQKSVLLTISWGLYLRAWKIYRVNIIIILSILLLSYLPFINVFEVTHFTDRFSGTSWSLYPVTPQIKETWFNIVLYLQIGPHQTQILGLYICLLLLSPLFLWMLKQGRVYWLLAFSLLVYGLYQRWPVRVTAAEFEFAFPLLAWQFIFVLGMSCGWYKEELLSLARTPPGKITVAALVVVALLLGFVAQNHTNPFMPPALLMHVIPPADFNAFYHTWAAKNGLGPIRVLNDISLMVTVYLLLTWCWTPLYRLAGWFLIPLGQHSLYTFILHVYVVLAVSQFVSFDLWRQAWLVNTCVHAAALGVLWLMAKYNVAARWIPN
;
A
#
# COMPACT_ATOMS: atom_id res chain seq x y z
N MET A 1 44.38 -27.25 23.78
CA MET A 1 44.57 -27.17 22.32
C MET A 1 43.34 -26.51 21.72
N SER A 2 43.56 -25.34 21.11
CA SER A 2 42.55 -24.40 20.64
C SER A 2 41.88 -24.87 19.35
N HIS A 3 40.56 -24.95 19.33
CA HIS A 3 39.78 -24.93 18.09
C HIS A 3 39.11 -23.57 17.96
N ILE A 4 39.74 -22.74 17.13
CA ILE A 4 39.27 -21.42 16.71
C ILE A 4 38.02 -21.63 15.85
N ALA A 5 36.91 -21.03 16.27
CA ALA A 5 35.70 -20.91 15.46
C ALA A 5 36.02 -20.08 14.19
N PRO A 6 35.54 -20.47 12.99
CA PRO A 6 35.72 -19.64 11.82
C PRO A 6 34.85 -18.38 11.96
N ALA A 7 35.52 -17.22 11.91
CA ALA A 7 34.91 -15.90 11.98
C ALA A 7 33.89 -15.70 10.85
N MET A 8 32.72 -15.17 11.20
CA MET A 8 31.70 -14.73 10.24
C MET A 8 32.25 -13.60 9.35
N PRO A 9 32.11 -13.66 8.02
CA PRO A 9 32.43 -12.52 7.17
C PRO A 9 31.24 -11.54 7.18
N GLN A 10 31.08 -10.78 8.26
CA GLN A 10 29.96 -9.83 8.40
C GLN A 10 30.38 -8.35 8.43
N LYS A 11 31.56 -7.96 7.91
CA LYS A 11 32.00 -6.55 8.01
C LYS A 11 32.62 -5.88 6.79
N GLU A 12 32.76 -6.50 5.63
CA GLU A 12 33.48 -5.87 4.50
C GLU A 12 32.67 -5.58 3.22
N ALA A 13 31.36 -5.85 3.18
CA ALA A 13 30.58 -5.68 1.94
C ALA A 13 30.07 -4.25 1.63
N LEU A 14 30.37 -3.23 2.45
CA LEU A 14 29.84 -1.86 2.25
C LEU A 14 30.95 -0.79 2.26
N LYS A 15 32.00 -1.00 1.47
CA LYS A 15 32.84 0.09 0.94
C LYS A 15 32.59 0.27 -0.55
N THR A 16 31.35 0.54 -0.93
CA THR A 16 31.06 1.11 -2.25
C THR A 16 30.88 2.62 -2.08
N THR A 17 31.89 3.37 -2.52
CA THR A 17 31.87 4.84 -2.68
C THR A 17 30.88 5.31 -3.76
N ALA A 18 30.20 4.39 -4.45
CA ALA A 18 29.23 4.69 -5.47
C ALA A 18 27.90 5.14 -4.84
N TRP A 19 27.30 6.20 -5.39
CA TRP A 19 25.96 6.67 -5.01
C TRP A 19 24.84 5.72 -5.48
N ARG A 20 25.16 4.89 -6.48
CA ARG A 20 24.21 4.00 -7.15
C ARG A 20 24.01 2.69 -6.39
N TYR A 21 22.80 2.14 -6.49
CA TYR A 21 22.48 0.81 -5.97
C TYR A 21 23.30 -0.27 -6.68
N SER A 22 23.92 -1.16 -5.89
CA SER A 22 24.58 -2.36 -6.38
C SER A 22 23.81 -3.59 -5.89
N LEU A 23 23.44 -4.49 -6.81
CA LEU A 23 22.82 -5.77 -6.48
C LEU A 23 23.90 -6.73 -5.96
N THR A 24 24.23 -6.64 -4.68
CA THR A 24 25.16 -7.56 -4.01
C THR A 24 24.46 -8.76 -3.36
N ASP A 25 23.13 -8.71 -3.23
CA ASP A 25 22.32 -9.72 -2.54
C ASP A 25 21.19 -10.24 -3.43
N ARG A 26 20.63 -11.42 -3.11
CA ARG A 26 19.54 -12.05 -3.90
C ARG A 26 18.23 -11.26 -3.90
N ARG A 27 18.09 -10.26 -3.03
CA ARG A 27 16.87 -9.47 -2.80
C ARG A 27 17.10 -7.99 -3.11
N ASP A 28 16.18 -7.39 -3.85
CA ASP A 28 16.24 -5.97 -4.22
C ASP A 28 15.66 -5.08 -3.10
N LEU A 29 16.54 -4.50 -2.27
CA LEU A 29 16.16 -3.71 -1.10
C LEU A 29 15.44 -2.41 -1.45
N ARG A 30 15.55 -1.92 -2.70
CA ARG A 30 14.80 -0.75 -3.16
C ARG A 30 13.30 -1.01 -3.11
N ILE A 31 12.87 -2.21 -3.52
CA ILE A 31 11.46 -2.60 -3.50
C ILE A 31 10.93 -2.69 -2.06
N ASP A 32 11.75 -3.19 -1.14
CA ASP A 32 11.40 -3.20 0.28
C ASP A 32 11.30 -1.77 0.84
N MET A 33 12.24 -0.88 0.50
CA MET A 33 12.17 0.52 0.91
C MET A 33 10.90 1.21 0.40
N MET A 34 10.51 0.98 -0.86
CA MET A 34 9.26 1.51 -1.43
C MET A 34 8.02 0.97 -0.73
N ARG A 35 7.99 -0.32 -0.37
CA ARG A 35 6.92 -0.91 0.44
C ARG A 35 6.88 -0.29 1.84
N GLY A 36 8.03 0.01 2.43
CA GLY A 36 8.15 0.74 3.69
C GLY A 36 7.57 2.15 3.61
N ILE A 37 7.86 2.90 2.53
CA ILE A 37 7.28 4.23 2.27
C ILE A 37 5.75 4.14 2.20
N ALA A 38 5.23 3.20 1.40
CA ALA A 38 3.79 2.97 1.28
C ALA A 38 3.12 2.67 2.63
N LEU A 39 3.76 1.87 3.48
CA LEU A 39 3.27 1.60 4.83
C LEU A 39 3.24 2.84 5.71
N VAL A 40 4.32 3.63 5.72
CA VAL A 40 4.37 4.87 6.50
C VAL A 40 3.24 5.81 6.07
N MET A 41 3.04 5.97 4.76
CA MET A 41 1.93 6.78 4.23
C MET A 41 0.57 6.29 4.74
N MET A 42 0.32 4.98 4.74
CA MET A 42 -0.95 4.43 5.25
C MET A 42 -1.12 4.62 6.76
N VAL A 43 -0.08 4.40 7.56
CA VAL A 43 -0.15 4.61 9.02
C VAL A 43 -0.46 6.07 9.36
N VAL A 44 0.19 7.00 8.68
CA VAL A 44 -0.04 8.45 8.85
C VAL A 44 -1.42 8.85 8.34
N ALA A 45 -1.92 8.24 7.26
CA ALA A 45 -3.27 8.51 6.76
C ALA A 45 -4.37 7.95 7.68
N HIS A 46 -4.12 6.84 8.37
CA HIS A 46 -5.09 6.22 9.28
C HIS A 46 -5.05 6.78 10.70
N THR A 47 -3.99 7.48 11.07
CA THR A 47 -3.89 8.22 12.34
C THR A 47 -4.24 9.66 12.02
N GLU A 48 -5.52 10.00 12.02
CA GLU A 48 -6.07 11.24 11.45
C GLU A 48 -5.79 12.49 12.32
N VAL A 49 -4.51 12.76 12.58
CA VAL A 49 -4.00 13.92 13.30
C VAL A 49 -3.09 14.73 12.37
N MET A 50 -3.22 16.06 12.34
CA MET A 50 -2.42 16.89 11.45
C MET A 50 -0.99 17.07 11.99
N SER A 51 0.02 16.59 11.27
CA SER A 51 1.42 16.61 11.68
C SER A 51 2.38 16.91 10.53
N ILE A 52 3.67 17.05 10.85
CA ILE A 52 4.73 17.23 9.85
C ILE A 52 4.77 16.04 8.87
N PHE A 53 4.48 14.81 9.32
CA PHE A 53 4.46 13.66 8.43
C PHE A 53 3.37 13.77 7.35
N ASN A 54 2.22 14.36 7.66
CA ASN A 54 1.12 14.56 6.69
C ASN A 54 1.54 15.48 5.54
N ILE A 55 2.47 16.42 5.79
CA ILE A 55 3.04 17.28 4.75
C ILE A 55 3.74 16.43 3.67
N PHE A 56 4.36 15.31 4.06
CA PHE A 56 5.12 14.46 3.13
C PHE A 56 4.34 13.25 2.60
N THR A 57 3.26 12.83 3.27
CA THR A 57 2.53 11.61 2.92
C THR A 57 1.20 11.85 2.21
N TRP A 58 0.59 13.02 2.35
CA TRP A 58 -0.78 13.25 1.87
C TRP A 58 -0.81 13.81 0.44
N GLU A 59 -0.77 12.91 -0.54
CA GLU A 59 -0.79 13.20 -1.99
C GLU A 59 0.16 14.34 -2.42
N ARG A 60 1.27 14.50 -1.70
CA ARG A 60 2.18 15.64 -1.87
C ARG A 60 3.02 15.51 -3.13
N PHE A 61 3.61 14.35 -3.33
CA PHE A 61 4.54 14.10 -4.44
C PHE A 61 3.84 13.56 -5.70
N GLY A 62 2.52 13.53 -5.68
CA GLY A 62 1.64 13.08 -6.74
C GLY A 62 0.27 12.73 -6.16
N LEU A 63 -0.74 12.67 -7.03
CA LEU A 63 -2.12 12.24 -6.75
C LEU A 63 -2.19 10.73 -6.47
N THR A 64 -1.39 10.23 -5.53
CA THR A 64 -1.24 8.82 -5.17
C THR A 64 -1.24 8.65 -3.66
N THR A 65 -1.60 7.46 -3.21
CA THR A 65 -1.64 7.06 -1.81
C THR A 65 -0.75 5.86 -1.54
N GLY A 66 -0.47 5.61 -0.26
CA GLY A 66 0.24 4.40 0.15
C GLY A 66 -0.47 3.10 -0.24
N ALA A 67 -1.81 3.11 -0.35
CA ALA A 67 -2.58 1.93 -0.75
C ALA A 67 -2.29 1.48 -2.18
N GLU A 68 -2.25 2.43 -3.13
CA GLU A 68 -1.94 2.17 -4.54
C GLU A 68 -0.53 1.59 -4.68
N GLY A 69 0.44 2.24 -4.03
CA GLY A 69 1.80 1.75 -3.98
C GLY A 69 1.91 0.34 -3.40
N PHE A 70 1.17 0.06 -2.32
CA PHE A 70 1.15 -1.27 -1.70
C PHE A 70 0.59 -2.34 -2.63
N VAL A 71 -0.50 -2.06 -3.36
CA VAL A 71 -1.13 -3.01 -4.30
C VAL A 71 -0.24 -3.25 -5.52
N ILE A 72 0.32 -2.19 -6.13
CA ILE A 72 1.24 -2.30 -7.28
C ILE A 72 2.47 -3.11 -6.91
N LEU A 73 3.11 -2.79 -5.78
CA LEU A 73 4.32 -3.48 -5.32
C LEU A 73 4.03 -4.94 -4.94
N SER A 74 2.84 -5.22 -4.41
CA SER A 74 2.41 -6.60 -4.11
C SER A 74 2.24 -7.42 -5.40
N GLY A 75 1.60 -6.85 -6.43
CA GLY A 75 1.53 -7.44 -7.76
C GLY A 75 2.93 -7.69 -8.34
N PHE A 76 3.78 -6.66 -8.33
CA PHE A 76 5.16 -6.73 -8.83
C PHE A 76 5.97 -7.85 -8.16
N MET A 77 5.92 -7.94 -6.83
CA MET A 77 6.61 -9.01 -6.10
C MET A 77 6.08 -10.40 -6.45
N LEU A 78 4.76 -10.56 -6.60
CA LEU A 78 4.15 -11.83 -7.00
C LEU A 78 4.58 -12.25 -8.42
N GLY A 79 4.60 -11.31 -9.37
CA GLY A 79 5.06 -11.59 -10.74
C GLY A 79 6.52 -12.01 -10.79
N MET A 80 7.40 -11.21 -10.16
CA MET A 80 8.85 -11.44 -10.15
C MET A 80 9.22 -12.76 -9.45
N LEU A 81 8.69 -13.00 -8.25
CA LEU A 81 9.05 -14.18 -7.46
C LEU A 81 8.47 -15.47 -8.06
N ASN A 82 7.23 -15.43 -8.57
CA ASN A 82 6.61 -16.63 -9.10
C ASN A 82 7.15 -17.00 -10.49
N ARG A 83 7.65 -16.05 -11.29
CA ARG A 83 8.39 -16.37 -12.52
C ARG A 83 9.61 -17.24 -12.22
N ALA A 84 10.43 -16.85 -11.24
CA ALA A 84 11.59 -17.63 -10.80
C ALA A 84 11.20 -18.99 -10.20
N ARG A 85 10.11 -19.05 -9.42
CA ARG A 85 9.61 -20.32 -8.84
C ARG A 85 9.05 -21.27 -9.90
N LEU A 86 8.39 -20.76 -10.95
CA LEU A 86 7.84 -21.58 -12.04
C LEU A 86 8.90 -22.28 -12.88
N GLN A 87 10.18 -21.87 -12.78
CA GLN A 87 11.31 -22.62 -13.37
C GLN A 87 11.61 -23.92 -12.61
N LYS A 88 11.18 -24.04 -11.35
CA LYS A 88 11.50 -25.16 -10.44
C LYS A 88 10.27 -25.91 -9.95
N SER A 89 9.07 -25.40 -10.18
CA SER A 89 7.82 -25.96 -9.64
C SER A 89 6.67 -25.77 -10.62
N VAL A 90 5.71 -26.69 -10.58
CA VAL A 90 4.52 -26.62 -11.42
C VAL A 90 3.59 -25.50 -10.93
N LEU A 91 2.78 -24.99 -11.86
CA LEU A 91 1.83 -23.91 -11.57
C LEU A 91 0.87 -24.30 -10.45
N LEU A 92 0.39 -25.55 -10.41
CA LEU A 92 -0.53 -26.02 -9.39
C LEU A 92 0.02 -25.85 -7.96
N THR A 93 1.30 -26.18 -7.73
CA THR A 93 1.96 -26.03 -6.42
C THR A 93 2.02 -24.57 -6.00
N ILE A 94 2.34 -23.67 -6.94
CA ILE A 94 2.40 -22.24 -6.67
C ILE A 94 1.00 -21.68 -6.42
N SER A 95 0.01 -22.07 -7.23
CA SER A 95 -1.39 -21.69 -7.06
C SER A 95 -1.94 -22.12 -5.71
N TRP A 96 -1.66 -23.35 -5.27
CA TRP A 96 -2.03 -23.82 -3.94
C TRP A 96 -1.41 -22.98 -2.83
N GLY A 97 -0.12 -22.63 -2.96
CA GLY A 97 0.54 -21.71 -2.03
C GLY A 97 -0.11 -20.32 -1.97
N LEU A 98 -0.59 -19.80 -3.10
CA LEU A 98 -1.32 -18.54 -3.16
C LEU A 98 -2.70 -18.64 -2.49
N TYR A 99 -3.44 -19.73 -2.72
CA TYR A 99 -4.71 -19.98 -2.04
C TYR A 99 -4.55 -20.14 -0.53
N LEU A 100 -3.53 -20.87 -0.07
CA LEU A 100 -3.21 -20.96 1.36
C LEU A 100 -2.84 -19.60 1.95
N ARG A 101 -2.14 -18.75 1.20
CA ARG A 101 -1.84 -17.37 1.62
C ARG A 101 -3.10 -16.52 1.70
N ALA A 102 -3.98 -16.57 0.69
CA ALA A 102 -5.27 -15.88 0.68
C ALA A 102 -6.12 -16.32 1.88
N TRP A 103 -6.20 -17.63 2.13
CA TRP A 103 -6.90 -18.21 3.28
C TRP A 103 -6.33 -17.73 4.62
N LYS A 104 -5.00 -17.67 4.76
CA LYS A 104 -4.36 -17.15 5.97
C LYS A 104 -4.72 -15.69 6.22
N ILE A 105 -4.72 -14.86 5.18
CA ILE A 105 -5.09 -13.44 5.27
C ILE A 105 -6.58 -13.28 5.59
N TYR A 106 -7.44 -14.08 4.97
CA TYR A 106 -8.87 -14.12 5.27
C TYR A 106 -9.14 -14.45 6.74
N ARG A 107 -8.50 -15.49 7.28
CA ARG A 107 -8.59 -15.84 8.70
C ARG A 107 -8.11 -14.71 9.61
N VAL A 108 -7.00 -14.07 9.27
CA VAL A 108 -6.51 -12.92 10.04
C VAL A 108 -7.51 -11.77 10.00
N ASN A 109 -8.11 -11.49 8.84
CA ASN A 109 -9.12 -10.44 8.73
C ASN A 109 -10.35 -10.73 9.61
N ILE A 110 -10.84 -11.97 9.62
CA ILE A 110 -11.91 -12.39 10.54
C ILE A 110 -11.48 -12.21 12.00
N ILE A 111 -10.27 -12.62 12.37
CA ILE A 111 -9.77 -12.46 13.74
C ILE A 111 -9.72 -10.98 14.12
N ILE A 112 -9.30 -10.09 13.23
CA ILE A 112 -9.32 -8.64 13.47
C ILE A 112 -10.75 -8.18 13.71
N ILE A 113 -11.69 -8.51 12.82
CA ILE A 113 -13.10 -8.13 12.93
C ILE A 113 -13.69 -8.56 14.28
N LEU A 114 -13.51 -9.84 14.63
CA LEU A 114 -14.01 -10.41 15.89
C LEU A 114 -13.30 -9.82 17.11
N SER A 115 -12.01 -9.52 17.02
CA SER A 115 -11.27 -8.90 18.12
C SER A 115 -11.76 -7.47 18.40
N ILE A 116 -12.00 -6.66 17.37
CA ILE A 116 -12.55 -5.30 17.52
C ILE A 116 -13.98 -5.36 18.06
N LEU A 117 -14.79 -6.31 17.59
CA LEU A 117 -16.13 -6.54 18.12
C LEU A 117 -16.11 -6.98 19.59
N LEU A 118 -15.13 -7.80 19.99
CA LEU A 118 -14.99 -8.18 21.41
C LEU A 118 -14.57 -6.97 22.25
N LEU A 119 -13.63 -6.17 21.76
CA LEU A 119 -13.17 -4.95 22.44
C LEU A 119 -14.30 -3.91 22.55
N SER A 120 -15.25 -3.87 21.62
CA SER A 120 -16.38 -2.93 21.69
C SER A 120 -17.33 -3.20 22.86
N TYR A 121 -17.31 -4.39 23.45
CA TYR A 121 -18.08 -4.70 24.67
C TYR A 121 -17.39 -4.21 25.95
N LEU A 122 -16.13 -3.78 25.88
CA LEU A 122 -15.40 -3.26 27.05
C LEU A 122 -15.65 -1.76 27.18
N PRO A 123 -16.30 -1.29 28.28
CA PRO A 123 -16.75 0.11 28.39
C PRO A 123 -15.61 1.13 28.51
N PHE A 124 -14.39 0.67 28.83
CA PHE A 124 -13.20 1.50 28.98
C PHE A 124 -12.36 1.61 27.70
N ILE A 125 -12.78 0.97 26.59
CA ILE A 125 -12.10 1.05 25.29
C ILE A 125 -13.02 1.73 24.28
N ASN A 126 -12.58 2.86 23.73
CA ASN A 126 -13.30 3.52 22.65
C ASN A 126 -12.86 2.97 21.29
N VAL A 127 -13.72 2.17 20.66
CA VAL A 127 -13.46 1.58 19.34
C VAL A 127 -13.96 2.44 18.17
N PHE A 128 -14.51 3.63 18.41
CA PHE A 128 -15.17 4.45 17.38
C PHE A 128 -14.29 4.66 16.14
N GLU A 129 -13.02 5.03 16.35
CA GLU A 129 -12.06 5.33 15.28
C GLU A 129 -11.68 4.13 14.39
N VAL A 130 -12.00 2.91 14.83
CA VAL A 130 -11.79 1.70 14.04
C VAL A 130 -13.09 1.09 13.55
N THR A 131 -14.25 1.42 14.14
CA THR A 131 -15.56 0.89 13.72
C THR A 131 -16.36 1.84 12.83
N HIS A 132 -15.96 3.10 12.73
CA HIS A 132 -16.62 4.11 11.90
C HIS A 132 -15.64 4.70 10.88
N PHE A 133 -16.17 5.04 9.70
CA PHE A 133 -15.51 5.92 8.75
C PHE A 133 -16.05 7.34 8.97
N THR A 134 -15.18 8.31 9.23
CA THR A 134 -15.57 9.71 9.43
C THR A 134 -14.93 10.57 8.36
N ASP A 135 -15.75 11.25 7.55
CA ASP A 135 -15.25 12.32 6.71
C ASP A 135 -15.03 13.56 7.59
N ARG A 136 -13.77 13.87 7.89
CA ARG A 136 -13.39 14.97 8.79
C ARG A 136 -13.70 16.35 8.23
N PHE A 137 -13.96 16.47 6.92
CA PHE A 137 -14.30 17.75 6.32
C PHE A 137 -15.77 18.08 6.53
N SER A 138 -16.66 17.14 6.22
CA SER A 138 -18.11 17.29 6.42
C SER A 138 -18.55 17.02 7.86
N GLY A 139 -17.74 16.29 8.64
CA GLY A 139 -18.06 15.84 10.00
C GLY A 139 -19.03 14.65 10.04
N THR A 140 -19.37 14.06 8.90
CA THR A 140 -20.30 12.93 8.83
C THR A 140 -19.58 11.61 9.08
N SER A 141 -20.15 10.78 9.95
CA SER A 141 -19.63 9.46 10.28
C SER A 141 -20.59 8.35 9.83
N TRP A 142 -20.04 7.29 9.25
CA TRP A 142 -20.75 6.08 8.86
C TRP A 142 -20.21 4.89 9.63
N SER A 143 -21.11 4.08 10.21
CA SER A 143 -20.70 2.87 10.92
C SER A 143 -20.36 1.76 9.94
N LEU A 144 -19.18 1.15 10.13
CA LEU A 144 -18.72 -0.04 9.40
C LEU A 144 -19.13 -1.33 10.10
N TYR A 145 -19.76 -1.21 11.27
CA TYR A 145 -20.32 -2.30 12.06
C TYR A 145 -21.83 -2.06 12.29
N PRO A 146 -22.65 -3.10 12.46
CA PRO A 146 -24.05 -2.92 12.79
C PRO A 146 -24.20 -2.23 14.14
N VAL A 147 -24.92 -1.11 14.16
CA VAL A 147 -25.25 -0.37 15.41
C VAL A 147 -26.48 -0.93 16.11
N THR A 148 -27.32 -1.67 15.39
CA THR A 148 -28.52 -2.34 15.92
C THR A 148 -28.24 -3.81 16.18
N PRO A 149 -28.88 -4.42 17.20
CA PRO A 149 -28.76 -5.86 17.45
C PRO A 149 -29.13 -6.68 16.20
N GLN A 150 -28.24 -7.58 15.81
CA GLN A 150 -28.49 -8.52 14.71
C GLN A 150 -28.74 -9.92 15.27
N ILE A 151 -29.53 -10.71 14.54
CA ILE A 151 -29.66 -12.15 14.80
C ILE A 151 -28.35 -12.89 14.48
N LYS A 152 -28.17 -14.09 15.03
CA LYS A 152 -26.91 -14.85 14.94
C LYS A 152 -26.52 -15.16 13.49
N GLU A 153 -27.52 -15.48 12.67
CA GLU A 153 -27.37 -15.81 11.25
C GLU A 153 -26.84 -14.60 10.46
N THR A 154 -27.37 -13.41 10.75
CA THR A 154 -26.89 -12.17 10.14
C THR A 154 -25.46 -11.88 10.56
N TRP A 155 -25.12 -11.99 11.86
CA TRP A 155 -23.74 -11.84 12.34
C TRP A 155 -22.77 -12.78 11.62
N PHE A 156 -23.16 -14.04 11.43
CA PHE A 156 -22.35 -15.03 10.74
C PHE A 156 -22.09 -14.62 9.29
N ASN A 157 -23.12 -14.21 8.56
CA ASN A 157 -23.01 -13.82 7.16
C ASN A 157 -22.17 -12.55 6.98
N ILE A 158 -22.43 -11.49 7.76
CA ILE A 158 -21.71 -10.22 7.60
C ILE A 158 -20.21 -10.39 7.90
N VAL A 159 -19.84 -11.24 8.85
CA VAL A 159 -18.43 -11.55 9.17
C VAL A 159 -17.79 -12.39 8.07
N LEU A 160 -18.43 -13.48 7.63
CA LEU A 160 -17.82 -14.37 6.63
C LEU A 160 -17.68 -13.73 5.25
N TYR A 161 -18.65 -12.92 4.85
CA TYR A 161 -18.60 -12.17 3.59
C TYR A 161 -17.83 -10.85 3.69
N LEU A 162 -17.18 -10.58 4.83
CA LEU A 162 -16.40 -9.37 5.08
C LEU A 162 -17.20 -8.08 4.81
N GLN A 163 -18.50 -8.09 5.12
CA GLN A 163 -19.40 -6.94 5.00
C GLN A 163 -19.22 -5.94 6.14
N ILE A 164 -18.37 -6.28 7.10
CA ILE A 164 -17.97 -5.42 8.21
C ILE A 164 -16.46 -5.52 8.38
N GLY A 165 -15.87 -4.49 8.97
CA GLY A 165 -14.49 -4.54 9.43
C GLY A 165 -13.85 -3.18 9.56
N PRO A 166 -12.69 -3.10 10.22
CA PRO A 166 -12.09 -1.82 10.48
C PRO A 166 -11.69 -1.08 9.22
N HIS A 167 -11.93 0.23 9.21
CA HIS A 167 -11.61 1.13 8.08
C HIS A 167 -10.18 0.90 7.57
N GLN A 168 -9.24 0.80 8.51
CA GLN A 168 -7.81 0.66 8.26
C GLN A 168 -7.41 -0.67 7.61
N THR A 169 -8.29 -1.69 7.68
CA THR A 169 -8.01 -3.06 7.22
C THR A 169 -8.76 -3.45 5.95
N GLN A 170 -9.55 -2.54 5.38
CA GLN A 170 -10.34 -2.84 4.18
C GLN A 170 -9.48 -3.35 3.01
N ILE A 171 -8.26 -2.86 2.83
CA ILE A 171 -7.36 -3.30 1.76
C ILE A 171 -7.02 -4.80 1.81
N LEU A 172 -7.13 -5.48 2.98
CA LEU A 172 -6.92 -6.93 3.06
C LEU A 172 -8.01 -7.68 2.28
N GLY A 173 -9.26 -7.18 2.30
CA GLY A 173 -10.37 -7.74 1.54
C GLY A 173 -10.06 -7.78 0.04
N LEU A 174 -9.64 -6.64 -0.51
CA LEU A 174 -9.16 -6.54 -1.89
C LEU A 174 -8.03 -7.54 -2.15
N TYR A 175 -7.02 -7.59 -1.29
CA TYR A 175 -5.85 -8.42 -1.50
C TYR A 175 -6.16 -9.93 -1.48
N ILE A 176 -7.13 -10.36 -0.65
CA ILE A 176 -7.64 -11.74 -0.68
C ILE A 176 -8.19 -12.07 -2.07
N CYS A 177 -9.08 -11.24 -2.61
CA CYS A 177 -9.65 -11.45 -3.96
C CYS A 177 -8.56 -11.48 -5.04
N LEU A 178 -7.60 -10.54 -4.99
CA LEU A 178 -6.49 -10.49 -5.95
C LEU A 178 -5.58 -11.72 -5.87
N LEU A 179 -5.32 -12.25 -4.67
CA LEU A 179 -4.57 -13.50 -4.50
C LEU A 179 -5.32 -14.72 -5.02
N LEU A 180 -6.65 -14.77 -4.85
CA LEU A 180 -7.49 -15.83 -5.40
C LEU A 180 -7.49 -15.80 -6.94
N LEU A 181 -7.42 -14.61 -7.56
CA LEU A 181 -7.34 -14.45 -9.02
C LEU A 181 -5.92 -14.62 -9.57
N SER A 182 -4.89 -14.45 -8.73
CA SER A 182 -3.48 -14.49 -9.13
C SER A 182 -3.05 -15.77 -9.89
N PRO A 183 -3.53 -16.99 -9.54
CA PRO A 183 -3.27 -18.19 -10.34
C PRO A 183 -3.65 -18.07 -11.81
N LEU A 184 -4.78 -17.43 -12.11
CA LEU A 184 -5.22 -17.19 -13.49
C LEU A 184 -4.28 -16.21 -14.21
N PHE A 185 -3.90 -15.13 -13.53
CA PHE A 185 -2.97 -14.13 -14.08
C PHE A 185 -1.60 -14.76 -14.37
N LEU A 186 -1.07 -15.53 -13.43
CA LEU A 186 0.20 -16.26 -13.59
C LEU A 186 0.13 -17.30 -14.69
N TRP A 187 -1.00 -17.99 -14.86
CA TRP A 187 -1.22 -18.89 -15.98
C TRP A 187 -1.13 -18.15 -17.31
N MET A 188 -1.81 -17.02 -17.47
CA MET A 188 -1.76 -16.22 -18.69
C MET A 188 -0.34 -15.71 -18.99
N LEU A 189 0.38 -15.22 -17.97
CA LEU A 189 1.77 -14.78 -18.08
C LEU A 189 2.72 -15.92 -18.48
N LYS A 190 2.56 -17.10 -17.86
CA LYS A 190 3.33 -18.30 -18.21
C LYS A 190 3.13 -18.71 -19.66
N GLN A 191 1.92 -18.55 -20.19
CA GLN A 191 1.60 -18.86 -21.59
C GLN A 191 2.02 -17.75 -22.57
N GLY A 192 2.70 -16.70 -22.12
CA GLY A 192 3.08 -15.56 -22.95
C GLY A 192 1.91 -14.67 -23.40
N ARG A 193 0.73 -14.80 -22.78
CA ARG A 193 -0.50 -14.09 -23.14
C ARG A 193 -0.67 -12.77 -22.39
N VAL A 194 0.43 -12.03 -22.19
CA VAL A 194 0.43 -10.77 -21.43
C VAL A 194 -0.48 -9.72 -22.05
N TYR A 195 -0.51 -9.60 -23.38
CA TYR A 195 -1.37 -8.64 -24.07
C TYR A 195 -2.85 -8.90 -23.82
N TRP A 196 -3.28 -10.17 -23.83
CA TRP A 196 -4.65 -10.55 -23.50
C TRP A 196 -4.99 -10.28 -22.03
N LEU A 197 -4.06 -10.56 -21.12
CA LEU A 197 -4.23 -10.28 -19.70
C LEU A 197 -4.43 -8.78 -19.46
N LEU A 198 -3.55 -7.95 -20.03
CA LEU A 198 -3.63 -6.50 -19.91
C LEU A 198 -4.86 -5.92 -20.60
N ALA A 199 -5.20 -6.39 -21.80
CA ALA A 199 -6.39 -5.94 -22.53
C ALA A 199 -7.68 -6.29 -21.77
N PHE A 200 -7.79 -7.51 -21.24
CA PHE A 200 -8.95 -7.90 -20.44
C PHE A 200 -9.02 -7.11 -19.13
N SER A 201 -7.89 -6.96 -18.43
CA SER A 201 -7.83 -6.17 -17.20
C SER A 201 -8.19 -4.70 -17.43
N LEU A 202 -7.74 -4.10 -18.54
CA LEU A 202 -8.10 -2.75 -18.97
C LEU A 202 -9.58 -2.64 -19.36
N LEU A 203 -10.13 -3.65 -20.04
CA LEU A 203 -11.55 -3.71 -20.37
C LEU A 203 -12.40 -3.70 -19.09
N VAL A 204 -12.08 -4.57 -18.13
CA VAL A 204 -12.78 -4.63 -16.84
C VAL A 204 -12.70 -3.29 -16.09
N TYR A 205 -11.51 -2.66 -16.08
CA TYR A 205 -11.32 -1.33 -15.52
C TYR A 205 -12.19 -0.27 -16.23
N GLY A 206 -12.18 -0.24 -17.56
CA GLY A 206 -12.97 0.72 -18.35
C GLY A 206 -14.48 0.53 -18.17
N LEU A 207 -14.95 -0.71 -18.06
CA LEU A 207 -16.35 -1.02 -17.75
C LEU A 207 -16.73 -0.48 -16.37
N TYR A 208 -15.86 -0.62 -15.36
CA TYR A 208 -16.08 -0.04 -14.04
C TYR A 208 -16.14 1.50 -14.07
N GLN A 209 -15.23 2.16 -14.80
CA GLN A 209 -15.26 3.63 -14.94
C GLN A 209 -16.59 4.13 -15.53
N ARG A 210 -17.19 3.35 -16.45
CA ARG A 210 -18.46 3.71 -17.08
C ARG A 210 -19.68 3.32 -16.25
N TRP A 211 -19.61 2.18 -15.57
CA TRP A 211 -20.66 1.57 -14.78
C TRP A 211 -20.07 1.03 -13.47
N PRO A 212 -19.95 1.88 -12.43
CA PRO A 212 -19.37 1.47 -11.16
C PRO A 212 -20.31 0.47 -10.46
N VAL A 213 -19.96 -0.81 -10.57
CA VAL A 213 -20.68 -1.93 -9.96
C VAL A 213 -19.78 -2.61 -8.94
N ARG A 214 -20.37 -2.99 -7.81
CA ARG A 214 -19.72 -3.80 -6.79
C ARG A 214 -19.97 -5.28 -7.05
N VAL A 215 -18.91 -6.07 -7.08
CA VAL A 215 -18.97 -7.50 -7.44
C VAL A 215 -19.31 -8.34 -6.22
N THR A 216 -18.81 -7.92 -5.06
CA THR A 216 -19.07 -8.52 -3.77
C THR A 216 -19.87 -7.57 -2.88
N ALA A 217 -20.47 -8.11 -1.83
CA ALA A 217 -21.10 -7.32 -0.79
C ALA A 217 -20.10 -6.89 0.32
N ALA A 218 -18.79 -7.11 0.11
CA ALA A 218 -17.79 -6.84 1.13
C ALA A 218 -17.51 -5.34 1.29
N GLU A 219 -17.22 -4.93 2.52
CA GLU A 219 -17.08 -3.53 2.91
C GLU A 219 -15.91 -2.83 2.21
N PHE A 220 -14.88 -3.59 1.82
CA PHE A 220 -13.71 -3.01 1.17
C PHE A 220 -14.03 -2.37 -0.19
N GLU A 221 -15.11 -2.77 -0.87
CA GLU A 221 -15.42 -2.25 -2.21
C GLU A 221 -15.89 -0.79 -2.21
N PHE A 222 -16.23 -0.21 -1.06
CA PHE A 222 -16.51 1.22 -0.94
C PHE A 222 -15.25 2.08 -1.13
N ALA A 223 -14.10 1.61 -0.61
CA ALA A 223 -12.82 2.31 -0.71
C ALA A 223 -11.94 1.76 -1.85
N PHE A 224 -12.00 0.46 -2.09
CA PHE A 224 -11.14 -0.29 -3.00
C PHE A 224 -11.95 -1.20 -3.96
N PRO A 225 -12.75 -0.63 -4.88
CA PRO A 225 -13.53 -1.39 -5.85
C PRO A 225 -12.67 -2.41 -6.62
N LEU A 226 -13.04 -3.69 -6.53
CA LEU A 226 -12.24 -4.79 -7.07
C LEU A 226 -11.98 -4.65 -8.58
N LEU A 227 -13.00 -4.24 -9.34
CA LEU A 227 -12.92 -4.12 -10.80
C LEU A 227 -11.93 -3.03 -11.26
N ALA A 228 -11.78 -1.95 -10.48
CA ALA A 228 -10.81 -0.90 -10.76
C ALA A 228 -9.41 -1.30 -10.29
N TRP A 229 -9.28 -1.69 -9.03
CA TRP A 229 -7.99 -1.91 -8.37
C TRP A 229 -7.25 -3.16 -8.85
N GLN A 230 -7.95 -4.13 -9.46
CA GLN A 230 -7.28 -5.25 -10.12
C GLN A 230 -6.36 -4.79 -11.25
N PHE A 231 -6.63 -3.66 -11.91
CA PHE A 231 -5.83 -3.20 -13.05
C PHE A 231 -4.40 -2.84 -12.64
N ILE A 232 -4.23 -2.02 -11.61
CA ILE A 232 -2.90 -1.65 -11.10
C ILE A 232 -2.14 -2.85 -10.52
N PHE A 233 -2.86 -3.83 -9.96
CA PHE A 233 -2.27 -5.07 -9.49
C PHE A 233 -1.75 -5.94 -10.64
N VAL A 234 -2.55 -6.12 -11.70
CA VAL A 234 -2.18 -6.88 -12.90
C VAL A 234 -1.06 -6.20 -13.68
N LEU A 235 -1.07 -4.86 -13.77
CA LEU A 235 0.04 -4.07 -14.30
C LEU A 235 1.31 -4.31 -13.49
N GLY A 236 1.23 -4.16 -12.17
CA GLY A 236 2.34 -4.44 -11.26
C GLY A 236 2.89 -5.86 -11.46
N MET A 237 2.01 -6.87 -11.49
CA MET A 237 2.39 -8.28 -11.71
C MET A 237 3.05 -8.53 -13.05
N SER A 238 2.55 -7.90 -14.12
CA SER A 238 3.14 -8.00 -15.45
C SER A 238 4.52 -7.35 -15.49
N CYS A 239 4.68 -6.16 -14.90
CA CYS A 239 5.98 -5.49 -14.77
C CYS A 239 6.97 -6.30 -13.95
N GLY A 240 6.52 -6.92 -12.86
CA GLY A 240 7.35 -7.80 -12.03
C GLY A 240 7.78 -9.07 -12.77
N TRP A 241 6.86 -9.67 -13.52
CA TRP A 241 7.14 -10.82 -14.37
C TRP A 241 8.23 -10.49 -15.40
N TYR A 242 8.08 -9.39 -16.14
CA TYR A 242 9.02 -8.96 -17.18
C TYR A 242 10.11 -7.98 -16.68
N LYS A 243 10.49 -8.04 -15.40
CA LYS A 243 11.41 -7.08 -14.79
C LYS A 243 12.73 -6.96 -15.56
N GLU A 244 13.33 -8.09 -15.93
CA GLU A 244 14.64 -8.11 -16.60
C GLU A 244 14.55 -7.54 -18.01
N GLU A 245 13.50 -7.88 -18.75
CA GLU A 245 13.23 -7.36 -20.08
C GLU A 245 12.95 -5.86 -20.06
N LEU A 246 12.18 -5.38 -19.09
CA LEU A 246 11.91 -3.95 -18.91
C LEU A 246 13.19 -3.18 -18.55
N LEU A 247 14.07 -3.75 -17.71
CA LEU A 247 15.36 -3.15 -17.40
C LEU A 247 16.31 -3.15 -18.61
N SER A 248 16.25 -4.19 -19.45
CA SER A 248 16.99 -4.24 -20.72
C SER A 248 16.47 -3.17 -21.69
N LEU A 249 15.15 -3.08 -21.86
CA LEU A 249 14.49 -2.08 -22.68
C LEU A 249 14.85 -0.66 -22.22
N ALA A 250 14.85 -0.39 -20.92
CA ALA A 250 15.21 0.91 -20.35
C ALA A 250 16.65 1.37 -20.67
N ARG A 251 17.54 0.47 -21.12
CA ARG A 251 18.90 0.81 -21.56
C ARG A 251 18.97 1.23 -23.04
N THR A 252 17.96 0.88 -23.82
CA THR A 252 17.85 1.24 -25.25
C THR A 252 17.45 2.71 -25.42
N PRO A 253 17.73 3.35 -26.57
CA PRO A 253 17.27 4.70 -26.86
C PRO A 253 15.74 4.92 -26.67
N PRO A 254 14.85 4.08 -27.23
CA PRO A 254 13.41 4.26 -27.02
C PRO A 254 13.01 4.07 -25.55
N GLY A 255 13.59 3.10 -24.84
CA GLY A 255 13.30 2.92 -23.41
C GLY A 255 13.75 4.10 -22.54
N LYS A 256 14.88 4.74 -22.86
CA LYS A 256 15.32 5.97 -22.18
C LYS A 256 14.32 7.11 -22.40
N ILE A 257 13.79 7.26 -23.62
CA ILE A 257 12.76 8.26 -23.93
C ILE A 257 11.49 7.98 -23.14
N THR A 258 11.03 6.73 -23.10
CA THR A 258 9.86 6.34 -22.30
C THR A 258 10.05 6.63 -20.82
N VAL A 259 11.21 6.27 -20.26
CA VAL A 259 11.52 6.55 -18.85
C VAL A 259 11.57 8.05 -18.58
N ALA A 260 12.19 8.84 -19.45
CA ALA A 260 12.23 10.30 -19.32
C ALA A 260 10.82 10.89 -19.39
N ALA A 261 9.97 10.41 -20.31
CA ALA A 261 8.58 10.84 -20.40
C ALA A 261 7.80 10.52 -19.12
N LEU A 262 7.96 9.33 -18.54
CA LEU A 262 7.34 8.98 -17.26
C LEU A 262 7.80 9.88 -16.11
N VAL A 263 9.09 10.23 -16.06
CA VAL A 263 9.61 11.18 -15.06
C VAL A 263 9.00 12.56 -15.26
N VAL A 264 8.90 13.04 -16.50
CA VAL A 264 8.26 14.33 -16.80
C VAL A 264 6.79 14.31 -16.38
N VAL A 265 6.04 13.24 -16.68
CA VAL A 265 4.64 13.08 -16.25
C VAL A 265 4.53 13.09 -14.73
N ALA A 266 5.41 12.38 -14.01
CA ALA A 266 5.43 12.38 -12.55
C ALA A 266 5.70 13.78 -11.98
N LEU A 267 6.61 14.55 -12.58
CA LEU A 267 6.90 15.93 -12.15
C LEU A 267 5.73 16.88 -12.44
N LEU A 268 5.09 16.75 -13.61
CA LEU A 268 3.91 17.55 -13.97
C LEU A 268 2.74 17.26 -13.03
N LEU A 269 2.44 15.99 -12.78
CA LEU A 269 1.38 15.61 -11.85
C LEU A 269 1.76 15.88 -10.40
N GLY A 270 3.05 15.87 -10.06
CA GLY A 270 3.57 16.37 -8.80
C GLY A 270 3.29 17.88 -8.63
N PHE A 271 3.51 18.69 -9.66
CA PHE A 271 3.14 20.11 -9.67
C PHE A 271 1.62 20.30 -9.51
N VAL A 272 0.81 19.55 -10.26
CA VAL A 272 -0.66 19.58 -10.11
C VAL A 272 -1.05 19.22 -8.68
N ALA A 273 -0.43 18.20 -8.09
CA ALA A 273 -0.69 17.78 -6.71
C ALA A 273 -0.27 18.83 -5.66
N GLN A 274 0.71 19.69 -5.94
CA GLN A 274 1.02 20.82 -5.04
C GLN A 274 -0.11 21.87 -5.00
N ASN A 275 -0.99 21.90 -6.00
CA ASN A 275 -2.16 22.80 -6.06
C ASN A 275 -3.41 22.18 -5.40
N HIS A 276 -3.24 21.16 -4.57
CA HIS A 276 -4.35 20.48 -3.91
C HIS A 276 -5.12 21.44 -3.00
N THR A 277 -6.45 21.32 -3.00
CA THR A 277 -7.40 22.12 -2.21
C THR A 277 -7.66 21.56 -0.81
N ASN A 278 -6.70 20.83 -0.23
CA ASN A 278 -6.88 20.18 1.07
C ASN A 278 -7.01 21.23 2.19
N PRO A 279 -8.18 21.34 2.85
CA PRO A 279 -8.45 22.40 3.81
C PRO A 279 -7.68 22.23 5.13
N PHE A 280 -7.23 21.01 5.44
CA PHE A 280 -6.49 20.73 6.67
C PHE A 280 -5.02 21.17 6.57
N MET A 281 -4.49 21.28 5.35
CA MET A 281 -3.10 21.66 5.13
C MET A 281 -2.96 23.19 5.17
N PRO A 282 -1.95 23.75 5.86
CA PRO A 282 -1.69 25.19 5.84
C PRO A 282 -1.62 25.74 4.41
N PRO A 283 -2.38 26.79 4.06
CA PRO A 283 -2.38 27.33 2.70
C PRO A 283 -0.99 27.75 2.19
N ALA A 284 -0.10 28.19 3.10
CA ALA A 284 1.28 28.57 2.77
C ALA A 284 2.14 27.40 2.25
N LEU A 285 1.73 26.16 2.52
CA LEU A 285 2.41 24.97 2.01
C LEU A 285 1.86 24.54 0.64
N LEU A 286 0.79 25.14 0.12
CA LEU A 286 0.18 24.75 -1.14
C LEU A 286 0.55 25.76 -2.24
N MET A 287 0.60 25.29 -3.47
CA MET A 287 0.63 26.18 -4.63
C MET A 287 -0.80 26.64 -4.93
N HIS A 288 -0.95 27.93 -5.24
CA HIS A 288 -2.25 28.52 -5.60
C HIS A 288 -2.23 29.01 -7.06
N VAL A 289 -1.57 28.24 -7.93
CA VAL A 289 -1.40 28.58 -9.35
C VAL A 289 -2.61 28.14 -10.17
N ILE A 290 -3.17 26.96 -9.86
CA ILE A 290 -4.38 26.44 -10.49
C ILE A 290 -5.59 26.89 -9.66
N PRO A 291 -6.65 27.47 -10.28
CA PRO A 291 -7.86 27.82 -9.55
C PRO A 291 -8.47 26.61 -8.84
N PRO A 292 -8.95 26.75 -7.59
CA PRO A 292 -9.50 25.63 -6.82
C PRO A 292 -10.64 24.88 -7.52
N ALA A 293 -11.51 25.60 -8.24
CA ALA A 293 -12.62 25.00 -8.99
C ALA A 293 -12.12 24.07 -10.11
N ASP A 294 -11.11 24.51 -10.87
CA ASP A 294 -10.52 23.73 -11.96
C ASP A 294 -9.78 22.51 -11.42
N PHE A 295 -9.02 22.68 -10.34
CA PHE A 295 -8.36 21.56 -9.66
C PHE A 295 -9.37 20.53 -9.17
N ASN A 296 -10.42 20.96 -8.46
CA ASN A 296 -11.44 20.06 -7.93
C ASN A 296 -12.18 19.32 -9.04
N ALA A 297 -12.56 20.01 -10.12
CA ALA A 297 -13.20 19.39 -11.27
C ALA A 297 -12.27 18.34 -11.91
N PHE A 298 -11.00 18.67 -12.11
CA PHE A 298 -10.00 17.73 -12.62
C PHE A 298 -9.83 16.53 -11.69
N TYR A 299 -9.65 16.77 -10.40
CA TYR A 299 -9.39 15.74 -9.39
C TYR A 299 -10.54 14.75 -9.29
N HIS A 300 -11.77 15.24 -9.09
CA HIS A 300 -12.94 14.37 -8.96
C HIS A 300 -13.29 13.60 -10.25
N THR A 301 -12.98 14.16 -11.43
CA THR A 301 -13.29 13.50 -12.70
C THR A 301 -12.22 12.48 -13.12
N TRP A 302 -10.95 12.82 -12.97
CA TRP A 302 -9.85 12.07 -13.61
C TRP A 302 -8.85 11.46 -12.63
N ALA A 303 -8.83 11.91 -11.38
CA ALA A 303 -7.85 11.50 -10.38
C ALA A 303 -8.49 11.08 -9.03
N ALA A 304 -9.78 10.73 -9.03
CA ALA A 304 -10.48 10.29 -7.84
C ALA A 304 -9.82 9.01 -7.30
N LYS A 305 -9.54 8.99 -5.99
CA LYS A 305 -8.88 7.88 -5.30
C LYS A 305 -9.65 6.57 -5.38
N ASN A 306 -10.88 6.54 -4.86
CA ASN A 306 -11.63 5.28 -4.68
C ASN A 306 -11.94 4.64 -6.04
N GLY A 307 -12.43 5.46 -6.99
CA GLY A 307 -12.70 5.02 -8.36
C GLY A 307 -11.44 4.75 -9.19
N LEU A 308 -10.25 5.08 -8.68
CA LEU A 308 -8.97 4.94 -9.36
C LEU A 308 -8.96 5.58 -10.75
N GLY A 309 -9.12 6.91 -10.78
CA GLY A 309 -9.25 7.67 -12.03
C GLY A 309 -8.09 7.43 -13.02
N PRO A 310 -8.32 7.56 -14.35
CA PRO A 310 -7.31 7.20 -15.35
C PRO A 310 -5.98 7.97 -15.22
N ILE A 311 -6.05 9.27 -14.87
CA ILE A 311 -4.84 10.09 -14.69
C ILE A 311 -4.10 9.70 -13.42
N ARG A 312 -4.82 9.23 -12.40
CA ARG A 312 -4.24 8.70 -11.17
C ARG A 312 -3.47 7.40 -11.42
N VAL A 313 -3.99 6.48 -12.23
CA VAL A 313 -3.25 5.28 -12.65
C VAL A 313 -1.96 5.65 -13.39
N LEU A 314 -2.02 6.63 -14.30
CA LEU A 314 -0.84 7.13 -15.01
C LEU A 314 0.17 7.74 -14.03
N ASN A 315 -0.31 8.53 -13.06
CA ASN A 315 0.51 9.11 -12.00
C ASN A 315 1.21 8.02 -11.18
N ASP A 316 0.47 7.00 -10.74
CA ASP A 316 1.01 5.90 -9.92
C ASP A 316 2.18 5.21 -10.62
N ILE A 317 2.02 4.84 -11.89
CA ILE A 317 3.06 4.18 -12.68
C ILE A 317 4.27 5.11 -12.84
N SER A 318 4.02 6.36 -13.22
CA SER A 318 5.06 7.36 -13.49
C SER A 318 5.87 7.66 -12.23
N LEU A 319 5.19 7.84 -11.10
CA LEU A 319 5.82 8.12 -9.81
C LEU A 319 6.54 6.90 -9.27
N MET A 320 6.00 5.69 -9.41
CA MET A 320 6.66 4.45 -9.01
C MET A 320 8.01 4.27 -9.73
N VAL A 321 8.03 4.49 -11.05
CA VAL A 321 9.25 4.45 -11.87
C VAL A 321 10.23 5.54 -11.41
N THR A 322 9.73 6.76 -11.18
CA THR A 322 10.55 7.89 -10.74
C THR A 322 11.21 7.64 -9.37
N VAL A 323 10.45 7.13 -8.40
CA VAL A 323 10.95 6.76 -7.07
C VAL A 323 11.95 5.60 -7.16
N TYR A 324 11.68 4.59 -7.99
CA TYR A 324 12.63 3.48 -8.20
C TYR A 324 13.96 3.98 -8.80
N LEU A 325 13.90 4.92 -9.75
CA LEU A 325 15.10 5.55 -10.31
C LEU A 325 15.83 6.40 -9.27
N LEU A 326 15.12 7.22 -8.51
CA LEU A 326 15.71 8.00 -7.42
C LEU A 326 16.46 7.08 -6.43
N LEU A 327 15.84 5.97 -6.03
CA LEU A 327 16.48 4.97 -5.16
C LEU A 327 17.64 4.24 -5.85
N THR A 328 17.64 4.14 -7.17
CA THR A 328 18.74 3.55 -7.95
C THR A 328 19.95 4.47 -8.03
N TRP A 329 19.72 5.77 -8.20
CA TRP A 329 20.77 6.77 -8.43
C TRP A 329 21.29 7.39 -7.13
N CYS A 330 20.42 7.57 -6.14
CA CYS A 330 20.70 8.19 -4.84
C CYS A 330 20.62 7.16 -3.70
N TRP A 331 20.99 5.90 -3.96
CA TRP A 331 20.86 4.81 -2.98
C TRP A 331 21.59 5.10 -1.68
N THR A 332 22.89 5.38 -1.75
CA THR A 332 23.76 5.51 -0.57
C THR A 332 23.27 6.55 0.45
N PRO A 333 22.90 7.78 0.06
CA PRO A 333 22.35 8.74 1.02
C PRO A 333 20.98 8.31 1.56
N LEU A 334 20.08 7.81 0.70
CA LEU A 334 18.72 7.41 1.12
C LEU A 334 18.73 6.18 2.04
N TYR A 335 19.60 5.21 1.76
CA TYR A 335 19.82 4.03 2.57
C TYR A 335 20.36 4.40 3.96
N ARG A 336 21.34 5.31 4.04
CA ARG A 336 21.88 5.79 5.31
C ARG A 336 20.85 6.59 6.11
N LEU A 337 20.09 7.46 5.44
CA LEU A 337 19.11 8.33 6.09
C LEU A 337 17.92 7.55 6.65
N ALA A 338 17.30 6.70 5.82
CA ALA A 338 16.00 6.10 6.12
C ALA A 338 15.95 4.58 5.94
N GLY A 339 17.00 3.95 5.39
CA GLY A 339 17.03 2.51 5.13
C GLY A 339 16.91 1.66 6.40
N TRP A 340 17.49 2.10 7.52
CA TRP A 340 17.38 1.43 8.82
C TRP A 340 15.94 1.34 9.35
N PHE A 341 15.07 2.24 8.89
CA PHE A 341 13.67 2.33 9.30
C PHE A 341 12.71 1.73 8.26
N LEU A 342 12.82 2.18 7.01
CA LEU A 342 11.89 1.81 5.94
C LEU A 342 12.07 0.36 5.44
N ILE A 343 13.30 -0.14 5.38
CA ILE A 343 13.56 -1.49 4.85
C ILE A 343 12.97 -2.56 5.78
N PRO A 344 13.19 -2.55 7.12
CA PRO A 344 12.56 -3.52 8.01
C PRO A 344 11.03 -3.52 7.92
N LEU A 345 10.40 -2.35 7.89
CA LEU A 345 8.95 -2.22 7.72
C LEU A 345 8.49 -2.84 6.40
N GLY A 346 9.19 -2.53 5.30
CA GLY A 346 8.91 -3.09 3.99
C GLY A 346 9.11 -4.59 3.90
N GLN A 347 10.16 -5.13 4.51
CA GLN A 347 10.42 -6.56 4.54
C GLN A 347 9.32 -7.34 5.27
N HIS A 348 8.72 -6.71 6.29
CA HIS A 348 7.63 -7.23 7.11
C HIS A 348 6.30 -6.53 6.81
N SER A 349 6.00 -6.23 5.54
CA SER A 349 4.95 -5.24 5.26
C SER A 349 3.56 -5.67 5.67
N LEU A 350 3.17 -6.93 5.41
CA LEU A 350 1.85 -7.43 5.77
C LEU A 350 1.71 -7.55 7.29
N TYR A 351 2.77 -8.00 7.97
CA TYR A 351 2.83 -8.05 9.43
C TYR A 351 2.62 -6.66 10.05
N THR A 352 3.38 -5.66 9.58
CA THR A 352 3.29 -4.27 10.04
C THR A 352 1.89 -3.72 9.76
N PHE A 353 1.35 -4.01 8.58
CA PHE A 353 0.00 -3.63 8.20
C PHE A 353 -1.08 -4.31 9.05
N ILE A 354 -0.88 -5.52 9.55
CA ILE A 354 -1.88 -6.13 10.45
C ILE A 354 -1.84 -5.44 11.82
N LEU A 355 -0.65 -5.13 12.32
CA LEU A 355 -0.51 -4.52 13.64
C LEU A 355 -0.93 -3.05 13.69
N HIS A 356 -0.84 -2.33 12.58
CA HIS A 356 -1.12 -0.90 12.60
C HIS A 356 -2.57 -0.57 13.03
N VAL A 357 -3.55 -1.44 12.78
CA VAL A 357 -4.94 -1.20 13.23
C VAL A 357 -5.03 -1.15 14.75
N TYR A 358 -4.28 -2.02 15.44
CA TYR A 358 -4.23 -2.03 16.91
C TYR A 358 -3.41 -0.86 17.45
N VAL A 359 -2.38 -0.42 16.72
CA VAL A 359 -1.63 0.81 17.07
C VAL A 359 -2.52 2.04 16.92
N VAL A 360 -3.29 2.15 15.83
CA VAL A 360 -4.26 3.23 15.60
C VAL A 360 -5.32 3.21 16.71
N LEU A 361 -5.87 2.05 17.05
CA LEU A 361 -6.78 1.89 18.19
C LEU A 361 -6.14 2.34 19.51
N ALA A 362 -4.88 1.95 19.78
CA ALA A 362 -4.20 2.36 21.00
C ALA A 362 -4.00 3.87 21.06
N VAL A 363 -3.59 4.49 19.95
CA VAL A 363 -3.41 5.95 19.86
C VAL A 363 -4.74 6.68 20.07
N SER A 364 -5.85 6.17 19.51
CA SER A 364 -7.17 6.81 19.67
C SER A 364 -7.68 6.82 21.12
N GLN A 365 -7.11 6.00 22.01
CA GLN A 365 -7.46 6.04 23.44
C GLN A 365 -6.86 7.27 24.15
N PHE A 366 -5.76 7.82 23.64
CA PHE A 366 -5.03 8.92 24.27
C PHE A 366 -5.17 10.24 23.50
N VAL A 367 -5.50 10.18 22.21
CA VAL A 367 -5.54 11.34 21.31
C VAL A 367 -6.82 11.29 20.48
N SER A 368 -7.58 12.38 20.51
CA SER A 368 -8.72 12.59 19.62
C SER A 368 -8.24 12.77 18.19
N PHE A 369 -8.83 12.04 17.25
CA PHE A 369 -8.54 12.21 15.83
C PHE A 369 -9.26 13.44 15.31
N ASP A 370 -8.49 14.52 15.16
CA ASP A 370 -8.96 15.80 14.68
C ASP A 370 -7.88 16.44 13.81
N LEU A 371 -8.17 16.52 12.52
CA LEU A 371 -7.29 17.11 11.52
C LEU A 371 -7.28 18.65 11.57
N TRP A 372 -8.29 19.28 12.17
CA TRP A 372 -8.33 20.73 12.34
C TRP A 372 -7.39 21.20 13.45
N ARG A 373 -7.12 20.35 14.44
CA ARG A 373 -6.21 20.65 15.54
C ARG A 373 -4.75 20.65 15.08
N GLN A 374 -4.19 21.86 14.94
CA GLN A 374 -2.80 22.09 14.53
C GLN A 374 -1.77 21.96 15.66
N ALA A 375 -1.85 20.90 16.47
CA ALA A 375 -0.87 20.62 17.51
C ALA A 375 0.40 19.95 16.92
N TRP A 376 1.11 20.66 16.03
CA TRP A 376 2.18 20.11 15.18
C TRP A 376 3.20 19.25 15.91
N LEU A 377 3.76 19.71 17.03
CA LEU A 377 4.77 18.96 17.80
C LEU A 377 4.17 17.68 18.40
N VAL A 378 3.03 17.79 19.08
CA VAL A 378 2.37 16.65 19.74
C VAL A 378 1.94 15.63 18.70
N ASN A 379 1.26 16.05 17.63
CA ASN A 379 0.80 15.18 16.56
C ASN A 379 1.96 14.51 15.82
N THR A 380 3.09 15.21 15.65
CA THR A 380 4.31 14.61 15.07
C THR A 380 4.91 13.58 16.02
N CYS A 381 4.96 13.85 17.32
CA CYS A 381 5.39 12.86 18.32
C CYS A 381 4.47 11.63 18.35
N VAL A 382 3.15 11.82 18.20
CA VAL A 382 2.18 10.72 18.13
C VAL A 382 2.45 9.82 16.92
N HIS A 383 2.61 10.39 15.74
CA HIS A 383 2.99 9.62 14.55
C HIS A 383 4.35 8.94 14.70
N ALA A 384 5.36 9.66 15.20
CA ALA A 384 6.70 9.11 15.41
C ALA A 384 6.67 7.93 16.40
N ALA A 385 5.88 8.02 17.47
CA ALA A 385 5.69 6.95 18.43
C ALA A 385 4.97 5.75 17.81
N ALA A 386 3.86 5.96 17.10
CA ALA A 386 3.13 4.90 16.41
C ALA A 386 4.02 4.15 15.40
N LEU A 387 4.75 4.90 14.57
CA LEU A 387 5.71 4.38 13.61
C LEU A 387 6.90 3.68 14.28
N GLY A 388 7.40 4.23 15.38
CA GLY A 388 8.48 3.65 16.18
C GLY A 388 8.11 2.31 16.80
N VAL A 389 6.89 2.18 17.35
CA VAL A 389 6.36 0.91 17.87
C VAL A 389 6.29 -0.13 16.76
N LEU A 390 5.70 0.22 15.61
CA LEU A 390 5.61 -0.68 14.46
C LEU A 390 6.99 -1.11 13.95
N TRP A 391 7.96 -0.20 13.91
CA TRP A 391 9.33 -0.51 13.51
C TRP A 391 10.04 -1.42 14.51
N LEU A 392 9.90 -1.19 15.82
CA LEU A 392 10.46 -2.07 16.85
C LEU A 392 9.86 -3.48 16.73
N MET A 393 8.54 -3.58 16.58
CA MET A 393 7.85 -4.86 16.41
C MET A 393 8.33 -5.62 15.16
N ALA A 394 8.46 -4.92 14.02
CA ALA A 394 8.97 -5.50 12.78
C ALA A 394 10.45 -5.91 12.89
N LYS A 395 11.30 -5.06 13.49
CA LYS A 395 12.74 -5.32 13.65
C LYS A 395 13.02 -6.52 14.55
N TYR A 396 12.26 -6.67 15.64
CA TYR A 396 12.42 -7.77 16.59
C TYR A 396 11.50 -8.97 16.30
N ASN A 397 10.75 -8.96 15.20
CA ASN A 397 9.86 -10.05 14.80
C ASN A 397 8.89 -10.50 15.92
N VAL A 398 8.35 -9.53 16.67
CA VAL A 398 7.48 -9.80 17.82
C VAL A 398 6.22 -10.55 17.32
N ALA A 399 5.87 -11.70 17.92
CA ALA A 399 4.71 -12.49 17.48
C ALA A 399 4.71 -12.92 15.98
N ALA A 400 5.87 -12.89 15.29
CA ALA A 400 5.97 -13.27 13.87
C ALA A 400 5.60 -14.74 13.59
N ARG A 401 5.54 -15.59 14.62
CA ARG A 401 5.04 -16.97 14.50
C ARG A 401 3.54 -17.03 14.21
N TRP A 402 2.78 -16.03 14.66
CA TRP A 402 1.32 -16.03 14.61
C TRP A 402 0.77 -15.10 13.52
N ILE A 403 1.47 -14.00 13.25
CA ILE A 403 1.05 -12.99 12.28
C ILE A 403 1.76 -13.23 10.92
N PRO A 404 1.04 -13.30 9.80
CA PRO A 404 1.64 -13.54 8.48
C PRO A 404 2.50 -12.36 7.99
N ASN A 405 3.46 -12.70 7.12
CA ASN A 405 4.22 -11.76 6.30
C ASN A 405 4.07 -12.09 4.81
#